data_AF-P91004-F1
#
_entry.id   AF-P91004-F1
#
_cell.length_a   1.000
_cell.length_b   1.000
_cell.length_c   1.000
_cell.angle_alpha   90.00
_cell.angle_beta   90.00
_cell.angle_gamma   90.00
#
_symmetry.space_group_name_H-M   'P 1'
#
loop_
_entity.id
_entity.type
_entity.pdbx_description
1 polymer ?
#
loop_
_entity_poly.entity_id
_entity_poly.type
_entity_poly.pdbx_seq_one_letter_code
_entity_poly.pdbx_strand_id
1 'polypeptide(L)'
;MNFADFIRSGLLFLVLIAENLVEACFATSPGNDPVVTPPLRTCSSSTITYGTANGQEVAVTPSNLVSTPIAGTSDSISRMQIACSADAGNYVSMQIDENFDPVENAATFEPASVTITAECSSVDMQWYYVGVSEGQTIRQLMTSVKCEQIPTLRACSPTALTYGVGDNDKVIDVDYSDFMSTPVTGSLETTSTMKVSCSAKDKYIANMLIDNIGAQENDATPPPQTVTINAECNSADMVWYYVTTVNGETVKKSMSSISCTQSTCSAKSLTYGVGDDLQPQQMIDVSYTDYVTTPVAGSTETTSSMKITCSAIAGYIAAMALNNGLLEANENGALPQTITITAECSSVDSVWNYVTVLQGETYRIPMTGLTTCSQIPNQNPTIRTCSSTAVTYGMGDNQQPEVQIDVTQTDFMSTPIAGTIETTSTMKVSCSAIDKYHAVMTVNAIGAAENDLVPPPQTVTINAECSSVDMIWYYVSTVGGTRRVMDSVTCAQSTCSPKSLTYGVGDNQTPQFQIDVGYSDFMTTPNGATETISTMKISCTAIAGFIASMQVDGAEAIENGFDQTVTINAECSNVDSIWYYISELGGLPVKKPLSEVLCQQIF
;
A
#
# COMPACT_ATOMS: atom_id res chain seq x y z
N MET A 1 17.49 -6.33 63.94
CA MET A 1 17.74 -5.77 65.29
C MET A 1 16.39 -5.47 65.92
N ASN A 2 16.06 -6.11 67.04
CA ASN A 2 14.73 -6.02 67.64
C ASN A 2 14.59 -4.74 68.48
N PHE A 3 13.43 -4.08 68.40
CA PHE A 3 13.09 -2.85 69.13
C PHE A 3 13.23 -2.97 70.66
N ALA A 4 13.27 -4.21 71.18
CA ALA A 4 13.52 -4.52 72.59
C ALA A 4 14.99 -4.33 73.04
N ASP A 5 15.98 -4.37 72.14
CA ASP A 5 17.40 -4.17 72.50
C ASP A 5 17.81 -2.70 72.55
N PHE A 6 17.08 -1.80 71.86
CA PHE A 6 17.33 -0.35 71.92
C PHE A 6 16.79 0.28 73.21
N ILE A 7 15.63 -0.18 73.70
CA ILE A 7 15.06 0.27 74.98
C ILE A 7 15.88 -0.24 76.17
N ARG A 8 16.59 -1.37 76.05
CA ARG A 8 17.48 -1.88 77.10
C ARG A 8 18.79 -1.10 77.25
N SER A 9 19.29 -0.45 76.20
CA SER A 9 20.48 0.40 76.30
C SER A 9 20.15 1.85 76.72
N GLY A 10 18.96 2.35 76.37
CA GLY A 10 18.50 3.69 76.75
C GLY A 10 18.04 3.81 78.22
N LEU A 11 17.50 2.74 78.81
CA LEU A 11 17.09 2.75 80.23
C LEU A 11 18.24 2.45 81.20
N LEU A 12 19.35 1.83 80.76
CA LEU A 12 20.51 1.59 81.62
C LEU A 12 21.33 2.87 81.88
N PHE A 13 21.22 3.90 81.04
CA PHE A 13 21.91 5.18 81.25
C PHE A 13 21.14 6.12 82.21
N LEU A 14 19.85 5.88 82.43
CA LEU A 14 19.02 6.66 83.36
C LEU A 14 18.91 6.03 84.76
N VAL A 15 19.35 4.77 84.93
CA VAL A 15 19.41 4.10 86.24
C VAL A 15 20.78 4.26 86.92
N LEU A 16 21.85 4.55 86.18
CA LEU A 16 23.20 4.79 86.74
C LEU A 16 23.41 6.18 87.36
N ILE A 17 22.40 7.06 87.30
CA ILE A 17 22.43 8.39 87.97
C ILE A 17 21.51 8.41 89.22
N ALA A 18 20.71 7.37 89.43
CA ALA A 18 19.76 7.30 90.55
C ALA A 18 20.28 6.49 91.77
N GLU A 19 21.42 5.80 91.68
CA GLU A 19 21.99 5.01 92.80
C GLU A 19 23.08 5.74 93.62
N ASN A 20 23.44 6.98 93.29
CA ASN A 20 24.38 7.80 94.08
C ASN A 20 23.69 8.92 94.90
N LEU A 21 22.37 8.86 95.09
CA LEU A 21 21.59 9.92 95.75
C LEU A 21 21.05 9.58 97.16
N VAL A 22 21.44 8.45 97.75
CA VAL A 22 20.98 8.04 99.09
C VAL A 22 22.12 7.43 99.93
N GLU A 23 23.25 8.12 100.07
CA GLU A 23 24.22 7.82 101.15
C GLU A 23 25.16 8.99 101.42
N ALA A 24 24.62 10.09 101.96
CA ALA A 24 25.40 11.13 102.64
C ALA A 24 24.52 11.98 103.58
N CYS A 25 23.81 11.33 104.51
CA CYS A 25 23.47 11.98 105.77
C CYS A 25 24.52 11.59 106.81
N PHE A 26 24.91 12.56 107.65
CA PHE A 26 25.84 12.51 108.78
C PHE A 26 27.31 12.87 108.50
N ALA A 27 27.60 14.19 108.44
CA ALA A 27 28.59 14.80 109.34
C ALA A 27 28.59 16.35 109.27
N THR A 28 28.19 16.95 110.40
CA THR A 28 28.68 18.19 111.02
C THR A 28 28.41 19.59 110.43
N SER A 29 27.71 20.39 111.27
CA SER A 29 27.80 21.85 111.52
C SER A 29 26.87 22.79 110.74
N PRO A 30 26.04 23.62 111.43
CA PRO A 30 25.26 24.68 110.81
C PRO A 30 26.13 25.92 110.60
N GLY A 31 26.63 26.09 109.38
CA GLY A 31 27.24 27.34 108.91
C GLY A 31 26.20 28.15 108.13
N ASN A 32 25.77 29.27 108.70
CA ASN A 32 24.93 30.29 108.04
C ASN A 32 25.78 31.16 107.10
N ASP A 33 26.42 30.57 106.10
CA ASP A 33 26.96 31.32 104.97
C ASP A 33 26.02 31.15 103.77
N PRO A 34 25.73 32.21 103.00
CA PRO A 34 25.04 32.03 101.73
C PRO A 34 25.92 31.10 100.89
N VAL A 35 25.38 29.94 100.52
CA VAL A 35 26.00 29.11 99.48
C VAL A 35 26.01 29.98 98.24
N VAL A 36 27.14 30.65 98.00
CA VAL A 36 27.44 31.29 96.72
C VAL A 36 27.63 30.14 95.76
N THR A 37 26.53 29.68 95.17
CA THR A 37 26.59 28.77 94.03
C THR A 37 27.46 29.48 92.99
N PRO A 38 28.61 28.90 92.59
CA PRO A 38 29.42 29.50 91.54
C PRO A 38 28.53 29.75 90.32
N PRO A 39 28.67 30.91 89.65
CA PRO A 39 27.82 31.24 88.51
C PRO A 39 27.90 30.12 87.47
N LEU A 40 26.75 29.65 87.00
CA LEU A 40 26.67 28.61 85.99
C LEU A 40 27.52 29.02 84.78
N ARG A 41 28.49 28.19 84.41
CA ARG A 41 29.30 28.45 83.24
C ARG A 41 28.45 28.18 82.01
N THR A 42 28.22 29.19 81.18
CA THR A 42 27.41 29.11 79.95
C THR A 42 28.24 29.46 78.72
N CYS A 43 27.89 28.89 77.58
CA CYS A 43 28.48 29.30 76.32
C CYS A 43 27.83 30.60 75.82
N SER A 44 28.63 31.52 75.30
CA SER A 44 28.12 32.74 74.66
C SER A 44 27.97 32.51 73.15
N SER A 45 26.92 33.05 72.54
CA SER A 45 26.78 33.06 71.08
C SER A 45 27.86 33.93 70.40
N SER A 46 28.48 34.86 71.14
CA SER A 46 29.50 35.79 70.64
C SER A 46 30.86 35.14 70.34
N THR A 47 31.04 33.86 70.63
CA THR A 47 32.28 33.13 70.32
C THR A 47 32.31 32.59 68.88
N ILE A 48 31.19 32.65 68.17
CA ILE A 48 31.11 32.32 66.74
C ILE A 48 31.16 33.62 65.93
N THR A 49 31.92 33.61 64.84
CA THR A 49 31.91 34.71 63.87
C THR A 49 30.76 34.53 62.88
N TYR A 50 29.77 35.42 62.89
CA TYR A 50 28.63 35.38 61.96
C TYR A 50 28.90 36.25 60.74
N GLY A 51 28.56 35.75 59.55
CA GLY A 51 28.59 36.51 58.30
C GLY A 51 27.65 37.72 58.37
N THR A 52 28.14 38.85 57.86
CA THR A 52 27.41 40.12 57.80
C THR A 52 27.02 40.41 56.36
N ALA A 53 25.80 40.88 56.13
CA ALA A 53 25.32 41.15 54.78
C ALA A 53 26.22 42.13 54.01
N ASN A 54 26.72 41.73 52.83
CA ASN A 54 27.65 42.54 52.00
C ASN A 54 27.34 42.46 50.49
N GLY A 55 26.07 42.31 50.12
CA GLY A 55 25.61 42.29 48.73
C GLY A 55 25.53 40.88 48.14
N GLN A 56 26.52 40.01 48.38
CA GLN A 56 26.43 38.58 48.04
C GLN A 56 26.22 37.66 49.25
N GLU A 57 26.55 38.14 50.47
CA GLU A 57 26.24 37.42 51.71
C GLU A 57 24.96 37.95 52.38
N VAL A 58 24.25 37.05 53.06
CA VAL A 58 23.06 37.31 53.89
C VAL A 58 23.46 37.33 55.36
N ALA A 59 22.84 38.21 56.15
CA ALA A 59 23.08 38.27 57.59
C ALA A 59 22.70 36.94 58.27
N VAL A 60 23.63 36.38 59.02
CA VAL A 60 23.41 35.17 59.83
C VAL A 60 23.02 35.58 61.25
N THR A 61 21.89 35.08 61.74
CA THR A 61 21.32 35.49 63.03
C THR A 61 21.23 34.31 64.01
N PRO A 62 21.92 34.36 65.16
CA PRO A 62 21.70 33.40 66.24
C PRO A 62 20.43 33.74 67.03
N SER A 63 19.68 32.73 67.44
CA SER A 63 18.45 32.87 68.22
C SER A 63 18.27 31.68 69.18
N ASN A 64 17.33 31.81 70.12
CA ASN A 64 16.91 30.72 71.01
C ASN A 64 18.06 30.08 71.82
N LEU A 65 19.01 30.88 72.32
CA LEU A 65 20.07 30.40 73.20
C LEU A 65 19.49 29.96 74.56
N VAL A 66 19.58 28.67 74.86
CA VAL A 66 19.13 28.06 76.12
C VAL A 66 20.27 27.26 76.72
N SER A 67 20.62 27.54 77.97
CA SER A 67 21.63 26.79 78.73
C SER A 67 20.97 25.94 79.82
N THR A 68 21.21 24.63 79.78
CA THR A 68 20.69 23.67 80.77
C THR A 68 21.83 23.24 81.71
N PRO A 69 21.70 23.42 83.04
CA PRO A 69 22.73 23.01 83.98
C PRO A 69 22.91 21.47 84.00
N ILE A 70 24.15 21.03 84.12
CA ILE A 70 24.50 19.63 84.36
C ILE A 70 24.44 19.39 85.87
N ALA A 71 23.62 18.43 86.30
CA ALA A 71 23.40 18.18 87.73
C ALA A 71 24.72 17.82 88.44
N GLY A 72 24.97 18.47 89.58
CA GLY A 72 26.16 18.23 90.40
C GLY A 72 27.44 18.94 89.93
N THR A 73 27.39 19.77 88.88
CA THR A 73 28.54 20.57 88.41
C THR A 73 28.17 22.05 88.25
N SER A 74 29.18 22.91 88.05
CA SER A 74 28.98 24.31 87.62
C SER A 74 28.87 24.44 86.09
N ASP A 75 28.71 23.33 85.37
CA ASP A 75 28.70 23.27 83.92
C ASP A 75 27.29 23.23 83.34
N SER A 76 27.14 23.64 82.08
CA SER A 76 25.89 23.62 81.33
C SER A 76 26.09 23.13 79.89
N ILE A 77 25.01 22.63 79.30
CA ILE A 77 24.89 22.41 77.86
C ILE A 77 24.06 23.55 77.31
N SER A 78 24.65 24.35 76.43
CA SER A 78 23.99 25.45 75.73
C SER A 78 23.57 25.00 74.33
N ARG A 79 22.33 25.33 73.93
CA ARG A 79 21.80 25.07 72.59
C ARG A 79 21.28 26.37 72.00
N MET A 80 21.49 26.59 70.70
CA MET A 80 20.92 27.72 69.98
C MET A 80 20.59 27.35 68.53
N GLN A 81 19.77 28.17 67.89
CA GLN A 81 19.49 28.08 66.45
C GLN A 81 20.26 29.18 65.73
N ILE A 82 20.86 28.84 64.59
CA ILE A 82 21.51 29.81 63.71
C ILE A 82 20.75 29.78 62.39
N ALA A 83 20.26 30.93 61.95
CA ALA A 83 19.44 31.03 60.74
C ALA A 83 19.89 32.15 59.81
N CYS A 84 19.63 31.96 58.52
CA CYS A 84 19.72 32.99 57.49
C CYS A 84 18.56 32.84 56.50
N SER A 85 18.17 33.92 55.84
CA SER A 85 17.04 33.94 54.92
C SER A 85 17.34 34.81 53.71
N ALA A 86 17.14 34.27 52.52
CA ALA A 86 17.40 34.96 51.26
C ALA A 86 16.48 36.18 51.09
N ASP A 87 16.95 37.18 50.33
CA ASP A 87 16.06 38.18 49.77
C ASP A 87 15.06 37.52 48.80
N ALA A 88 13.90 38.15 48.60
CA ALA A 88 12.84 37.60 47.75
C ALA A 88 13.35 37.32 46.32
N GLY A 89 13.17 36.08 45.85
CA GLY A 89 13.61 35.64 44.51
C GLY A 89 15.06 35.13 44.45
N ASN A 90 15.70 34.92 45.60
CA ASN A 90 16.98 34.24 45.75
C ASN A 90 16.82 33.03 46.69
N TYR A 91 17.83 32.18 46.76
CA TYR A 91 17.97 31.16 47.81
C TYR A 91 19.26 31.35 48.58
N VAL A 92 19.39 30.71 49.75
CA VAL A 92 20.59 30.80 50.60
C VAL A 92 21.31 29.47 50.69
N SER A 93 22.64 29.53 50.78
CA SER A 93 23.49 28.40 51.17
C SER A 93 24.29 28.78 52.40
N MET A 94 24.18 28.00 53.48
CA MET A 94 24.96 28.23 54.71
C MET A 94 26.29 27.48 54.64
N GLN A 95 27.38 28.12 55.05
CA GLN A 95 28.71 27.50 55.16
C GLN A 95 29.24 27.65 56.59
N ILE A 96 29.75 26.55 57.14
CA ILE A 96 30.43 26.48 58.44
C ILE A 96 31.94 26.35 58.19
N ASP A 97 32.73 27.25 58.79
CA ASP A 97 34.21 27.24 58.72
C ASP A 97 34.80 27.05 57.31
N GLU A 98 34.20 27.75 56.33
CA GLU A 98 34.57 27.80 54.89
C GLU A 98 34.53 26.48 54.12
N ASN A 99 34.37 25.32 54.78
CA ASN A 99 34.54 24.01 54.14
C ASN A 99 33.49 22.97 54.53
N PHE A 100 32.43 23.36 55.24
CA PHE A 100 31.39 22.43 55.67
C PHE A 100 29.99 22.97 55.35
N ASP A 101 29.26 22.22 54.53
CA ASP A 101 27.87 22.46 54.21
C ASP A 101 26.97 21.65 55.17
N PRO A 102 26.14 22.31 56.00
CA PRO A 102 25.19 21.62 56.86
C PRO A 102 24.11 20.92 56.01
N VAL A 103 23.51 19.86 56.56
CA VAL A 103 22.57 19.01 55.82
C VAL A 103 21.28 19.76 55.45
N GLU A 104 20.97 20.79 56.22
CA GLU A 104 19.81 21.65 56.04
C GLU A 104 19.88 22.47 54.74
N ASN A 105 21.08 22.65 54.14
CA ASN A 105 21.19 23.22 52.79
C ASN A 105 20.49 22.35 51.74
N ALA A 106 20.39 21.03 51.97
CA ALA A 106 19.83 20.06 51.03
C ALA A 106 18.37 19.67 51.34
N ALA A 107 17.75 20.27 52.36
CA ALA A 107 16.39 19.91 52.78
C ALA A 107 15.33 20.25 51.72
N THR A 108 15.56 21.28 50.91
CA THR A 108 14.74 21.68 49.76
C THR A 108 15.65 22.16 48.64
N PHE A 109 15.32 21.86 47.38
CA PHE A 109 16.00 22.49 46.24
C PHE A 109 15.76 24.00 46.32
N GLU A 110 16.82 24.79 46.49
CA GLU A 110 16.79 26.26 46.63
C GLU A 110 16.06 26.78 47.89
N PRO A 111 16.61 26.57 49.10
CA PRO A 111 15.96 26.98 50.34
C PRO A 111 15.93 28.52 50.47
N ALA A 112 14.74 29.09 50.66
CA ALA A 112 14.57 30.50 50.99
C ALA A 112 15.13 30.85 52.39
N SER A 113 15.31 29.85 53.26
CA SER A 113 15.93 30.00 54.58
C SER A 113 16.60 28.71 55.02
N VAL A 114 17.76 28.81 55.67
CA VAL A 114 18.45 27.69 56.32
C VAL A 114 18.51 27.96 57.82
N THR A 115 18.17 26.96 58.63
CA THR A 115 18.27 27.01 60.10
C THR A 115 18.96 25.76 60.60
N ILE A 116 20.07 25.93 61.33
CA ILE A 116 20.83 24.84 61.93
C ILE A 116 20.73 24.87 63.45
N THR A 117 21.00 23.73 64.10
CA THR A 117 21.11 23.63 65.56
C THR A 117 22.57 23.56 65.98
N ALA A 118 22.94 24.41 66.94
CA ALA A 118 24.27 24.46 67.52
C ALA A 118 24.22 24.06 69.00
N GLU A 119 25.17 23.23 69.44
CA GLU A 119 25.33 22.81 70.84
C GLU A 119 26.74 23.13 71.35
N CYS A 120 26.85 23.59 72.58
CA CYS A 120 28.13 23.87 73.25
C CYS A 120 28.10 23.39 74.69
N SER A 121 29.16 22.69 75.10
CA SER A 121 29.38 22.33 76.49
C SER A 121 30.20 23.42 77.16
N SER A 122 29.81 23.86 78.36
CA SER A 122 30.64 24.81 79.11
C SER A 122 31.98 24.21 79.56
N VAL A 123 32.16 22.89 79.43
CA VAL A 123 33.41 22.19 79.75
C VAL A 123 34.49 22.53 78.72
N ASP A 124 34.18 22.41 77.43
CA ASP A 124 35.11 22.63 76.31
C ASP A 124 35.02 24.06 75.73
N MET A 125 33.93 24.78 75.99
CA MET A 125 33.67 26.13 75.45
C MET A 125 33.75 26.17 73.91
N GLN A 126 33.38 25.06 73.26
CA GLN A 126 33.39 24.91 71.81
C GLN A 126 31.98 24.67 71.28
N TRP A 127 31.60 25.39 70.23
CA TRP A 127 30.33 25.19 69.55
C TRP A 127 30.45 24.10 68.49
N TYR A 128 29.44 23.24 68.45
CA TYR A 128 29.32 22.19 67.46
C TYR A 128 27.98 22.32 66.75
N TYR A 129 28.01 22.27 65.42
CA TYR A 129 26.83 21.94 64.63
C TYR A 129 26.42 20.49 64.91
N VAL A 130 25.13 20.27 65.13
CA VAL A 130 24.55 18.94 65.36
C VAL A 130 23.38 18.74 64.39
N GLY A 131 23.56 17.83 63.45
CA GLY A 131 22.55 17.45 62.46
C GLY A 131 22.37 15.93 62.36
N VAL A 132 21.35 15.48 61.64
CA VAL A 132 21.12 14.05 61.36
C VAL A 132 21.10 13.85 59.85
N SER A 133 22.01 13.03 59.33
CA SER A 133 22.01 12.58 57.93
C SER A 133 21.94 11.06 57.90
N GLU A 134 21.01 10.50 57.12
CA GLU A 134 20.85 9.04 56.96
C GLU A 134 20.76 8.26 58.28
N GLY A 135 20.17 8.88 59.32
CA GLY A 135 20.04 8.30 60.66
C GLY A 135 21.31 8.36 61.53
N GLN A 136 22.41 8.92 61.04
CA GLN A 136 23.62 9.20 61.83
C GLN A 136 23.64 10.66 62.30
N THR A 137 23.99 10.87 63.57
CA THR A 137 24.23 12.22 64.11
C THR A 137 25.60 12.73 63.66
N ILE A 138 25.61 13.81 62.90
CA ILE A 138 26.82 14.54 62.51
C ILE A 138 27.10 15.59 63.58
N ARG A 139 28.34 15.63 64.06
CA ARG A 139 28.81 16.65 65.02
C ARG A 139 30.08 17.30 64.47
N GLN A 140 30.00 18.57 64.12
CA GLN A 140 31.09 19.32 63.49
C GLN A 140 31.44 20.56 64.31
N LEU A 141 32.72 20.78 64.62
CA LEU A 141 33.18 21.99 65.30
C LEU A 141 32.90 23.21 64.42
N MET A 142 32.43 24.30 65.03
CA MET A 142 32.02 25.53 64.35
C MET A 142 32.64 26.75 65.04
N THR A 143 33.41 27.53 64.28
CA THR A 143 33.98 28.82 64.72
C THR A 143 33.43 30.02 63.96
N SER A 144 32.86 29.78 62.78
CA SER A 144 32.26 30.78 61.90
C SER A 144 31.12 30.20 61.08
N VAL A 145 30.13 31.05 60.77
CA VAL A 145 29.00 30.70 59.90
C VAL A 145 28.73 31.86 58.94
N LYS A 146 28.70 31.57 57.64
CA LYS A 146 28.34 32.53 56.59
C LYS A 146 27.13 31.99 55.82
N CYS A 147 26.36 32.87 55.20
CA CYS A 147 25.38 32.48 54.20
C CYS A 147 25.56 33.30 52.93
N GLU A 148 25.63 32.63 51.79
CA GLU A 148 25.62 33.26 50.47
C GLU A 148 24.20 33.27 49.93
N GLN A 149 23.77 34.41 49.37
CA GLN A 149 22.56 34.42 48.55
C GLN A 149 22.94 34.07 47.11
N ILE A 150 22.19 33.14 46.54
CA ILE A 150 22.34 32.70 45.17
C ILE A 150 21.08 33.11 44.42
N PRO A 151 21.17 33.89 43.34
CA PRO A 151 20.01 34.29 42.57
C PRO A 151 19.26 33.09 42.03
N THR A 152 17.93 33.06 42.19
CA THR A 152 17.11 32.01 41.58
C THR A 152 17.28 32.08 40.07
N LEU A 153 17.69 30.97 39.47
CA LEU A 153 17.83 30.85 38.03
C LEU A 153 16.49 31.18 37.37
N ARG A 154 16.50 32.08 36.40
CA ARG A 154 15.28 32.44 35.66
C ARG A 154 14.88 31.20 34.88
N ALA A 155 13.68 30.68 35.11
CA ALA A 155 13.18 29.48 34.46
C ALA A 155 11.80 29.70 33.87
N CYS A 156 11.56 29.06 32.73
CA CYS A 156 10.23 29.07 32.13
C CYS A 156 9.31 28.14 32.92
N SER A 157 8.10 28.60 33.24
CA SER A 157 7.08 27.75 33.84
C SER A 157 6.26 27.04 32.76
N PRO A 158 5.97 25.73 32.89
CA PRO A 158 4.97 25.05 32.06
C PRO A 158 3.60 25.71 32.12
N THR A 159 3.25 26.32 33.25
CA THR A 159 1.96 26.99 33.47
C THR A 159 1.82 28.33 32.74
N ALA A 160 2.88 28.80 32.06
CA ALA A 160 2.81 29.98 31.21
C ALA A 160 2.04 29.71 29.90
N LEU A 161 1.92 28.43 29.50
CA LEU A 161 1.10 28.02 28.37
C LEU A 161 -0.34 27.80 28.81
N THR A 162 -1.29 28.20 27.95
CA THR A 162 -2.69 27.85 28.13
C THR A 162 -2.95 26.48 27.50
N TYR A 163 -3.27 25.48 28.32
CA TYR A 163 -3.66 24.15 27.86
C TYR A 163 -5.17 24.05 27.69
N GLY A 164 -5.61 23.47 26.58
CA GLY A 164 -7.00 23.13 26.35
C GLY A 164 -7.47 22.09 27.36
N VAL A 165 -8.58 22.40 28.03
CA VAL A 165 -9.28 21.47 28.91
C VAL A 165 -10.37 20.79 28.10
N GLY A 166 -10.37 19.47 28.09
CA GLY A 166 -11.32 18.66 27.37
C GLY A 166 -12.75 18.79 27.90
N ASP A 167 -13.72 18.61 27.00
CA ASP A 167 -15.15 18.55 27.31
C ASP A 167 -15.70 17.11 27.24
N ASN A 168 -14.80 16.12 27.20
CA ASN A 168 -15.06 14.69 27.04
C ASN A 168 -15.66 14.25 25.70
N ASP A 169 -16.02 15.13 24.77
CA ASP A 169 -16.65 14.71 23.51
C ASP A 169 -15.92 15.18 22.25
N LYS A 170 -15.49 16.44 22.17
CA LYS A 170 -14.77 16.96 21.00
C LYS A 170 -13.41 17.55 21.35
N VAL A 171 -13.26 18.08 22.55
CA VAL A 171 -12.01 18.64 23.06
C VAL A 171 -11.36 17.61 23.98
N ILE A 172 -10.07 17.35 23.78
CA ILE A 172 -9.26 16.43 24.59
C ILE A 172 -8.39 17.27 25.52
N ASP A 173 -8.21 16.80 26.76
CA ASP A 173 -7.21 17.34 27.68
C ASP A 173 -5.80 17.29 27.07
N VAL A 174 -5.09 18.40 27.23
CA VAL A 174 -3.68 18.50 26.88
C VAL A 174 -2.88 18.47 28.16
N ASP A 175 -1.91 17.57 28.23
CA ASP A 175 -1.03 17.41 29.39
C ASP A 175 0.44 17.55 28.99
N TYR A 176 1.31 17.87 29.95
CA TYR A 176 2.74 17.97 29.74
C TYR A 176 3.52 16.97 30.60
N SER A 177 4.64 16.48 30.06
CA SER A 177 5.53 15.55 30.74
C SER A 177 6.98 15.91 30.48
N ASP A 178 7.90 15.24 31.19
CA ASP A 178 9.35 15.37 30.99
C ASP A 178 9.85 16.82 31.11
N PHE A 179 9.23 17.66 31.95
CA PHE A 179 9.70 19.03 32.18
C PHE A 179 11.07 19.01 32.86
N MET A 180 12.03 19.69 32.22
CA MET A 180 13.39 19.81 32.72
C MET A 180 13.88 21.23 32.44
N SER A 181 14.55 21.85 33.42
CA SER A 181 15.21 23.15 33.24
C SER A 181 16.70 23.01 33.47
N THR A 182 17.51 23.47 32.51
CA THR A 182 18.98 23.33 32.53
C THR A 182 19.62 24.71 32.61
N PRO A 183 20.55 24.96 33.55
CA PRO A 183 21.28 26.23 33.62
C PRO A 183 22.11 26.47 32.36
N VAL A 184 22.11 27.72 31.87
CA VAL A 184 23.05 28.16 30.84
C VAL A 184 24.33 28.60 31.52
N THR A 185 25.43 27.88 31.25
CA THR A 185 26.72 28.16 31.89
C THR A 185 27.14 29.61 31.73
N GLY A 186 27.39 30.29 32.86
CA GLY A 186 27.86 31.67 32.88
C GLY A 186 26.76 32.73 32.78
N SER A 187 25.48 32.36 32.86
CA SER A 187 24.37 33.31 32.96
C SER A 187 23.37 32.93 34.06
N LEU A 188 22.43 33.84 34.34
CA LEU A 188 21.26 33.57 35.20
C LEU A 188 20.10 32.92 34.43
N GLU A 189 20.33 32.55 33.17
CA GLU A 189 19.31 32.00 32.28
C GLU A 189 19.31 30.47 32.31
N THR A 190 18.16 29.88 32.01
CA THR A 190 17.97 28.44 31.82
C THR A 190 17.31 28.16 30.48
N THR A 191 17.59 26.96 29.97
CA THR A 191 16.81 26.36 28.88
C THR A 191 15.88 25.32 29.48
N SER A 192 14.58 25.53 29.33
CA SER A 192 13.55 24.58 29.74
C SER A 192 13.06 23.76 28.54
N THR A 193 12.85 22.47 28.73
CA THR A 193 12.27 21.56 27.73
C THR A 193 11.15 20.74 28.35
N MET A 194 10.14 20.40 27.56
CA MET A 194 9.09 19.44 27.95
C MET A 194 8.48 18.77 26.73
N LYS A 195 7.68 17.72 26.97
CA LYS A 195 6.77 17.17 25.96
C LYS A 195 5.34 17.59 26.27
N VAL A 196 4.58 17.90 25.25
CA VAL A 196 3.14 18.18 25.37
C VAL A 196 2.39 17.14 24.57
N SER A 197 1.35 16.54 25.15
CA SER A 197 0.64 15.42 24.53
C SER A 197 -0.87 15.48 24.76
N CYS A 198 -1.62 14.92 23.83
CA CYS A 198 -3.04 14.63 23.97
C CYS A 198 -3.37 13.29 23.31
N SER A 199 -4.32 12.56 23.90
CA SER A 199 -4.74 11.24 23.42
C SER A 199 -6.25 11.19 23.21
N ALA A 200 -6.67 10.91 21.98
CA ALA A 200 -8.07 10.71 21.63
C ALA A 200 -8.59 9.37 22.18
N LYS A 201 -9.92 9.29 22.35
CA LYS A 201 -10.58 8.03 22.71
C LYS A 201 -10.32 6.94 21.67
N ASP A 202 -10.51 5.69 22.06
CA ASP A 202 -10.39 4.56 21.14
C ASP A 202 -11.32 4.73 19.93
N LYS A 203 -10.80 4.48 18.72
CA LYS A 203 -11.42 4.76 17.41
C LYS A 203 -11.56 6.24 17.01
N TYR A 204 -10.94 7.17 17.73
CA TYR A 204 -10.84 8.57 17.31
C TYR A 204 -9.39 8.91 16.96
N ILE A 205 -9.21 10.00 16.22
CA ILE A 205 -7.88 10.56 15.92
C ILE A 205 -7.70 11.85 16.72
N ALA A 206 -6.50 12.08 17.26
CA ALA A 206 -6.15 13.30 17.97
C ALA A 206 -5.62 14.35 16.98
N ASN A 207 -6.02 15.59 17.18
CA ASN A 207 -5.63 16.72 16.34
C ASN A 207 -5.25 17.91 17.23
N MET A 208 -3.95 18.12 17.39
CA MET A 208 -3.38 19.16 18.25
C MET A 208 -3.27 20.49 17.50
N LEU A 209 -3.72 21.58 18.13
CA LEU A 209 -3.70 22.93 17.60
C LEU A 209 -2.83 23.81 18.48
N ILE A 210 -1.78 24.39 17.89
CA ILE A 210 -0.85 25.33 18.51
C ILE A 210 -1.24 26.73 18.03
N ASP A 211 -1.75 27.57 18.93
CA ASP A 211 -2.30 28.89 18.59
C ASP A 211 -3.29 28.85 17.40
N ASN A 212 -4.22 27.89 17.45
CA ASN A 212 -5.21 27.59 16.39
C ASN A 212 -4.63 27.12 15.04
N ILE A 213 -3.38 26.71 15.00
CA ILE A 213 -2.73 26.16 13.81
C ILE A 213 -2.37 24.69 14.07
N GLY A 214 -2.67 23.80 13.13
CA GLY A 214 -2.37 22.37 13.27
C GLY A 214 -0.89 22.10 13.50
N ALA A 215 -0.59 21.21 14.44
CA ALA A 215 0.73 20.63 14.61
C ALA A 215 1.06 19.70 13.44
N GLN A 216 2.33 19.65 13.02
CA GLN A 216 2.76 18.79 11.92
C GLN A 216 2.58 17.30 12.26
N GLU A 217 2.69 16.95 13.54
CA GLU A 217 2.51 15.58 14.02
C GLU A 217 1.09 15.05 13.80
N ASN A 218 0.11 15.92 13.55
CA ASN A 218 -1.24 15.53 13.16
C ASN A 218 -1.27 14.83 11.79
N ASP A 219 -0.31 15.15 10.90
CA ASP A 219 -0.26 14.69 9.51
C ASP A 219 0.40 13.30 9.37
N ALA A 220 0.75 12.64 10.48
CA ALA A 220 1.26 11.28 10.44
C ALA A 220 0.25 10.34 9.74
N THR A 221 0.74 9.35 9.00
CA THR A 221 -0.12 8.41 8.26
C THR A 221 0.08 6.99 8.80
N PRO A 222 -0.96 6.36 9.39
CA PRO A 222 -2.29 6.90 9.67
C PRO A 222 -2.28 7.99 10.77
N PRO A 223 -3.29 8.88 10.81
CA PRO A 223 -3.36 9.93 11.82
C PRO A 223 -3.33 9.34 13.22
N PRO A 224 -2.61 9.99 14.12
CA PRO A 224 -2.30 9.40 15.40
C PRO A 224 -3.51 9.46 16.34
N GLN A 225 -3.65 8.43 17.18
CA GLN A 225 -4.54 8.48 18.33
C GLN A 225 -3.96 9.36 19.45
N THR A 226 -2.63 9.49 19.49
CA THR A 226 -1.90 10.31 20.47
C THR A 226 -0.95 11.24 19.73
N VAL A 227 -1.13 12.55 19.88
CA VAL A 227 -0.18 13.55 19.36
C VAL A 227 0.76 13.95 20.48
N THR A 228 2.06 13.98 20.21
CA THR A 228 3.08 14.46 21.16
C THR A 228 4.03 15.40 20.45
N ILE A 229 4.22 16.59 21.00
CA ILE A 229 5.12 17.62 20.48
C ILE A 229 6.25 17.91 21.49
N ASN A 230 7.37 18.40 20.98
CA ASN A 230 8.47 18.89 21.81
C ASN A 230 8.38 20.40 21.97
N ALA A 231 8.61 20.84 23.20
CA ALA A 231 8.54 22.23 23.62
C ALA A 231 9.88 22.66 24.24
N GLU A 232 10.36 23.84 23.85
CA GLU A 232 11.58 24.45 24.40
C GLU A 232 11.30 25.92 24.77
N CYS A 233 11.87 26.40 25.87
CA CYS A 233 11.81 27.79 26.27
C CYS A 233 13.16 28.26 26.79
N ASN A 234 13.58 29.45 26.37
CA ASN A 234 14.73 30.15 26.93
C ASN A 234 14.21 31.22 27.91
N SER A 235 14.70 31.19 29.14
CA SER A 235 14.28 32.14 30.17
C SER A 235 14.65 33.60 29.88
N ALA A 236 15.58 33.84 28.94
CA ALA A 236 15.93 35.18 28.50
C ALA A 236 14.71 35.88 27.87
N ASP A 237 13.95 35.13 27.07
CA ASP A 237 12.83 35.63 26.27
C ASP A 237 11.47 35.31 26.92
N MET A 238 11.42 34.30 27.81
CA MET A 238 10.19 33.79 28.42
C MET A 238 9.10 33.38 27.40
N VAL A 239 9.54 32.89 26.23
CA VAL A 239 8.67 32.41 25.16
C VAL A 239 8.89 30.91 24.96
N TRP A 240 7.80 30.16 24.99
CA TRP A 240 7.78 28.75 24.63
C TRP A 240 7.75 28.60 23.10
N TYR A 241 8.54 27.66 22.58
CA TYR A 241 8.63 27.30 21.17
C TYR A 241 8.26 25.84 20.99
N TYR A 242 7.35 25.58 20.07
CA TYR A 242 7.16 24.27 19.47
C TYR A 242 8.34 23.99 18.53
N VAL A 243 9.02 22.87 18.78
CA VAL A 243 10.20 22.44 18.04
C VAL A 243 9.86 21.19 17.24
N THR A 244 9.97 21.28 15.93
CA THR A 244 9.75 20.16 15.02
C THR A 244 10.79 20.14 13.90
N THR A 245 10.82 19.07 13.12
CA THR A 245 11.75 18.89 12.00
C THR A 245 10.97 18.81 10.69
N VAL A 246 11.16 19.78 9.80
CA VAL A 246 10.57 19.81 8.45
C VAL A 246 11.70 19.59 7.46
N ASN A 247 11.63 18.53 6.64
CA ASN A 247 12.65 18.23 5.62
C ASN A 247 14.10 18.15 6.16
N GLY A 248 14.27 17.71 7.42
CA GLY A 248 15.57 17.62 8.09
C GLY A 248 16.06 18.91 8.77
N GLU A 249 15.34 20.02 8.63
CA GLU A 249 15.65 21.28 9.32
C GLU A 249 14.80 21.44 10.58
N THR A 250 15.43 21.85 11.68
CA THR A 250 14.71 22.20 12.92
C THR A 250 14.00 23.53 12.76
N VAL A 251 12.68 23.51 12.86
CA VAL A 251 11.81 24.68 12.85
C VAL A 251 11.34 24.95 14.28
N LYS A 252 11.47 26.21 14.72
CA LYS A 252 10.93 26.68 16.00
C LYS A 252 9.81 27.67 15.74
N LYS A 253 8.66 27.45 16.37
CA LYS A 253 7.51 28.36 16.29
C LYS A 253 7.06 28.74 17.69
N SER A 254 6.93 30.03 17.96
CA SER A 254 6.43 30.50 19.25
C SER A 254 5.02 29.95 19.50
N MET A 255 4.73 29.59 20.74
CA MET A 255 3.44 29.08 21.17
C MET A 255 2.98 29.75 22.46
N SER A 256 1.70 30.08 22.53
CA SER A 256 1.06 30.65 23.73
C SER A 256 -0.09 29.80 24.26
N SER A 257 -0.70 29.02 23.38
CA SER A 257 -1.84 28.16 23.67
C SER A 257 -1.76 26.87 22.88
N ILE A 258 -2.20 25.78 23.51
CA ILE A 258 -2.25 24.45 22.92
C ILE A 258 -3.62 23.88 23.23
N SER A 259 -4.37 23.49 22.22
CA SER A 259 -5.64 22.77 22.36
C SER A 259 -5.59 21.48 21.56
N CYS A 260 -6.46 20.54 21.88
CA CYS A 260 -6.52 19.29 21.14
C CYS A 260 -7.97 18.87 20.93
N THR A 261 -8.27 18.37 19.74
CA THR A 261 -9.60 17.90 19.37
C THR A 261 -9.53 16.45 18.93
N GLN A 262 -10.63 15.72 19.12
CA GLN A 262 -10.78 14.39 18.55
C GLN A 262 -11.71 14.40 17.36
N SER A 263 -11.31 13.74 16.27
CA SER A 263 -12.14 13.52 15.09
C SER A 263 -12.60 12.06 15.02
N THR A 264 -13.85 11.88 14.60
CA THR A 264 -14.55 10.60 14.45
C THR A 264 -14.19 9.84 13.17
N CYS A 265 -13.57 10.50 12.18
CA CYS A 265 -13.28 9.90 10.88
C CYS A 265 -12.07 8.96 10.90
N SER A 266 -11.88 8.19 11.98
CA SER A 266 -10.85 7.16 12.02
C SER A 266 -11.21 6.00 11.09
N ALA A 267 -10.22 5.38 10.44
CA ALA A 267 -10.44 4.11 9.75
C ALA A 267 -10.93 3.00 10.70
N LYS A 268 -10.60 3.10 12.00
CA LYS A 268 -11.05 2.17 13.06
C LYS A 268 -12.49 2.41 13.52
N SER A 269 -13.16 3.47 13.06
CA SER A 269 -14.57 3.71 13.39
C SER A 269 -15.49 2.76 12.60
N LEU A 270 -15.04 2.25 11.45
CA LEU A 270 -15.68 1.17 10.72
C LEU A 270 -15.36 -0.21 11.30
N THR A 271 -16.29 -1.14 11.12
CA THR A 271 -16.06 -2.56 11.41
C THR A 271 -15.87 -3.30 10.09
N TYR A 272 -14.76 -4.01 9.97
CA TYR A 272 -14.40 -4.79 8.79
C TYR A 272 -14.66 -6.28 9.04
N GLY A 273 -15.13 -6.98 8.01
CA GLY A 273 -15.30 -8.42 8.03
C GLY A 273 -13.94 -9.12 8.15
N VAL A 274 -13.91 -10.11 9.03
CA VAL A 274 -12.75 -10.98 9.24
C VAL A 274 -12.98 -12.28 8.47
N GLY A 275 -11.91 -12.84 7.90
CA GLY A 275 -11.93 -14.13 7.24
C GLY A 275 -12.38 -15.23 8.19
N ASP A 276 -13.00 -16.27 7.64
CA ASP A 276 -13.50 -17.42 8.44
C ASP A 276 -12.45 -18.52 8.66
N ASP A 277 -11.23 -18.32 8.19
CA ASP A 277 -10.12 -19.29 8.27
C ASP A 277 -10.43 -20.69 7.67
N LEU A 278 -11.47 -20.81 6.84
CA LEU A 278 -11.79 -22.05 6.13
C LEU A 278 -10.91 -22.26 4.88
N GLN A 279 -10.95 -23.47 4.30
CA GLN A 279 -10.21 -23.85 3.09
C GLN A 279 -11.16 -24.50 2.07
N PRO A 280 -11.56 -23.80 0.98
CA PRO A 280 -11.37 -22.36 0.78
C PRO A 280 -12.29 -21.55 1.72
N GLN A 281 -11.83 -20.36 2.12
CA GLN A 281 -12.60 -19.43 2.95
C GLN A 281 -13.98 -19.15 2.32
N GLN A 282 -15.06 -19.01 3.08
CA GLN A 282 -16.31 -18.45 2.53
C GLN A 282 -16.36 -16.94 2.79
N MET A 283 -15.90 -16.51 3.96
CA MET A 283 -15.70 -15.11 4.31
C MET A 283 -14.22 -14.77 4.17
N ILE A 284 -13.91 -13.68 3.47
CA ILE A 284 -12.55 -13.20 3.23
C ILE A 284 -12.32 -11.87 3.95
N ASP A 285 -11.09 -11.66 4.41
CA ASP A 285 -10.70 -10.45 5.14
C ASP A 285 -10.95 -9.18 4.30
N VAL A 286 -11.54 -8.20 4.96
CA VAL A 286 -11.68 -6.84 4.44
C VAL A 286 -10.62 -5.97 5.08
N SER A 287 -9.85 -5.27 4.25
CA SER A 287 -8.78 -4.38 4.69
C SER A 287 -8.97 -2.98 4.12
N TYR A 288 -8.33 -1.98 4.73
CA TYR A 288 -8.27 -0.62 4.19
C TYR A 288 -6.84 -0.21 3.89
N THR A 289 -6.67 0.62 2.86
CA THR A 289 -5.40 1.20 2.41
C THR A 289 -5.60 2.66 2.02
N ASP A 290 -4.52 3.36 1.71
CA ASP A 290 -4.54 4.74 1.19
C ASP A 290 -5.33 5.73 2.07
N TYR A 291 -5.33 5.52 3.40
CA TYR A 291 -5.98 6.45 4.31
C TYR A 291 -5.25 7.80 4.27
N VAL A 292 -5.98 8.87 3.98
CA VAL A 292 -5.47 10.25 3.98
C VAL A 292 -6.50 11.17 4.62
N THR A 293 -6.04 12.21 5.30
CA THR A 293 -6.90 13.30 5.82
C THR A 293 -6.40 14.62 5.26
N THR A 294 -7.32 15.42 4.73
CA THR A 294 -7.01 16.68 4.06
C THR A 294 -7.75 17.81 4.76
N PRO A 295 -7.07 18.89 5.19
CA PRO A 295 -7.72 20.08 5.72
C PRO A 295 -8.56 20.77 4.65
N VAL A 296 -9.76 21.22 5.01
CA VAL A 296 -10.59 22.06 4.14
C VAL A 296 -10.15 23.51 4.32
N ALA A 297 -9.58 24.08 3.26
CA ALA A 297 -8.99 25.42 3.27
C ALA A 297 -9.97 26.48 3.80
N GLY A 298 -9.52 27.27 4.78
CA GLY A 298 -10.32 28.33 5.40
C GLY A 298 -11.31 27.85 6.47
N SER A 299 -11.25 26.58 6.89
CA SER A 299 -12.07 26.03 7.96
C SER A 299 -11.23 25.21 8.96
N THR A 300 -11.84 24.85 10.09
CA THR A 300 -11.30 23.85 11.03
C THR A 300 -11.71 22.42 10.65
N GLU A 301 -12.34 22.23 9.49
CA GLU A 301 -12.88 20.95 9.02
C GLU A 301 -11.82 20.18 8.24
N THR A 302 -11.90 18.86 8.32
CA THR A 302 -11.10 17.92 7.54
C THR A 302 -11.99 16.95 6.77
N THR A 303 -11.47 16.47 5.64
CA THR A 303 -12.03 15.36 4.86
C THR A 303 -11.05 14.20 4.87
N SER A 304 -11.48 13.03 5.29
CA SER A 304 -10.71 11.79 5.24
C SER A 304 -11.16 10.94 4.08
N SER A 305 -10.23 10.27 3.39
CA SER A 305 -10.55 9.26 2.37
C SER A 305 -9.70 8.01 2.57
N MET A 306 -10.19 6.85 2.16
CA MET A 306 -9.44 5.59 2.12
C MET A 306 -10.00 4.65 1.06
N LYS A 307 -9.23 3.62 0.70
CA LYS A 307 -9.72 2.49 -0.10
C LYS A 307 -10.00 1.29 0.80
N ILE A 308 -11.10 0.61 0.55
CA ILE A 308 -11.47 -0.63 1.24
C ILE A 308 -11.45 -1.76 0.22
N THR A 309 -10.72 -2.83 0.51
CA THR A 309 -10.42 -3.91 -0.45
C THR A 309 -10.64 -5.29 0.17
N CYS A 310 -11.14 -6.22 -0.65
CA CYS A 310 -11.05 -7.66 -0.41
C CYS A 310 -10.70 -8.40 -1.70
N SER A 311 -9.98 -9.52 -1.59
CA SER A 311 -9.53 -10.34 -2.73
C SER A 311 -9.83 -11.81 -2.48
N ALA A 312 -10.53 -12.44 -3.42
CA ALA A 312 -10.78 -13.87 -3.46
C ALA A 312 -9.57 -14.63 -4.03
N ILE A 313 -9.48 -15.92 -3.71
CA ILE A 313 -8.43 -16.80 -4.26
C ILE A 313 -8.67 -17.12 -5.75
N ALA A 314 -7.69 -17.77 -6.40
CA ALA A 314 -7.82 -18.23 -7.79
C ALA A 314 -9.02 -19.19 -7.97
N GLY A 315 -9.84 -18.96 -9.00
CA GLY A 315 -11.05 -19.75 -9.26
C GLY A 315 -12.30 -19.29 -8.48
N TYR A 316 -12.18 -18.22 -7.69
CA TYR A 316 -13.28 -17.61 -6.94
C TYR A 316 -13.42 -16.14 -7.35
N ILE A 317 -14.58 -15.57 -7.02
CA ILE A 317 -14.93 -14.17 -7.19
C ILE A 317 -15.19 -13.55 -5.82
N ALA A 318 -14.85 -12.29 -5.63
CA ALA A 318 -15.15 -11.56 -4.41
C ALA A 318 -16.55 -10.92 -4.51
N ALA A 319 -17.30 -10.94 -3.41
CA ALA A 319 -18.59 -10.28 -3.27
C ALA A 319 -18.58 -9.48 -1.95
N MET A 320 -18.45 -8.16 -2.07
CA MET A 320 -18.45 -7.25 -0.93
C MET A 320 -19.87 -6.80 -0.61
N ALA A 321 -20.25 -6.84 0.67
CA ALA A 321 -21.51 -6.33 1.15
C ALA A 321 -21.29 -5.17 2.13
N LEU A 322 -22.06 -4.11 1.96
CA LEU A 322 -21.98 -2.87 2.71
C LEU A 322 -23.33 -2.66 3.42
N ASN A 323 -23.31 -2.49 4.74
CA ASN A 323 -24.53 -2.45 5.59
C ASN A 323 -25.44 -3.67 5.41
N ASN A 324 -24.88 -4.86 5.21
CA ASN A 324 -25.60 -6.09 4.84
C ASN A 324 -26.32 -6.08 3.47
N GLY A 325 -26.16 -5.03 2.65
CA GLY A 325 -26.55 -5.04 1.24
C GLY A 325 -25.37 -5.43 0.36
N LEU A 326 -25.54 -6.41 -0.53
CA LEU A 326 -24.51 -6.73 -1.53
C LEU A 326 -24.27 -5.49 -2.40
N LEU A 327 -23.01 -5.11 -2.58
CA LEU A 327 -22.65 -4.18 -3.64
C LEU A 327 -22.80 -4.94 -4.94
N GLU A 328 -23.57 -4.41 -5.89
CA GLU A 328 -23.62 -4.94 -7.24
C GLU A 328 -22.25 -4.68 -7.90
N ALA A 329 -21.32 -5.60 -7.68
CA ALA A 329 -20.04 -5.60 -8.34
C ALA A 329 -20.29 -5.93 -9.82
N ASN A 330 -20.26 -4.88 -10.64
CA ASN A 330 -20.38 -4.87 -12.10
C ASN A 330 -21.77 -5.22 -12.65
N GLU A 331 -22.51 -4.17 -13.01
CA GLU A 331 -23.73 -4.27 -13.84
C GLU A 331 -23.46 -4.82 -15.27
N ASN A 332 -22.23 -5.13 -15.70
CA ASN A 332 -21.94 -5.53 -17.09
C ASN A 332 -20.72 -6.47 -17.31
N GLY A 333 -20.31 -7.30 -16.34
CA GLY A 333 -19.20 -8.25 -16.60
C GLY A 333 -18.84 -9.12 -15.39
N ALA A 334 -18.19 -10.27 -15.66
CA ALA A 334 -17.83 -11.29 -14.67
C ALA A 334 -17.34 -10.68 -13.34
N LEU A 335 -17.92 -11.16 -12.24
CA LEU A 335 -17.60 -10.70 -10.89
C LEU A 335 -16.08 -10.75 -10.67
N PRO A 336 -15.46 -9.67 -10.16
CA PRO A 336 -14.01 -9.57 -10.11
C PRO A 336 -13.43 -10.42 -8.97
N GLN A 337 -12.19 -10.86 -9.14
CA GLN A 337 -11.45 -11.54 -8.06
C GLN A 337 -11.11 -10.59 -6.91
N THR A 338 -10.98 -9.29 -7.19
CA THR A 338 -10.70 -8.25 -6.20
C THR A 338 -11.72 -7.13 -6.31
N ILE A 339 -12.31 -6.74 -5.19
CA ILE A 339 -13.17 -5.55 -5.09
C ILE A 339 -12.41 -4.50 -4.29
N THR A 340 -12.35 -3.28 -4.83
CA THR A 340 -11.84 -2.08 -4.14
C THR A 340 -12.88 -0.98 -4.25
N ILE A 341 -13.26 -0.37 -3.13
CA ILE A 341 -14.15 0.78 -3.07
C ILE A 341 -13.46 1.99 -2.44
N THR A 342 -13.91 3.19 -2.78
CA THR A 342 -13.44 4.44 -2.16
C THR A 342 -14.43 4.87 -1.09
N ALA A 343 -13.93 5.14 0.11
CA ALA A 343 -14.71 5.69 1.21
C ALA A 343 -14.22 7.10 1.55
N GLU A 344 -15.14 8.00 1.89
CA GLU A 344 -14.86 9.37 2.31
C GLU A 344 -15.64 9.73 3.58
N CYS A 345 -15.03 10.48 4.50
CA CYS A 345 -15.65 10.96 5.73
C CYS A 345 -15.34 12.44 5.93
N SER A 346 -16.37 13.27 6.12
CA SER A 346 -16.21 14.66 6.54
C SER A 346 -16.21 14.73 8.06
N SER A 347 -15.32 15.53 8.63
CA SER A 347 -15.31 15.86 10.06
C SER A 347 -16.58 16.59 10.53
N VAL A 348 -17.38 17.14 9.61
CA VAL A 348 -18.68 17.78 9.90
C VAL A 348 -19.73 16.73 10.22
N ASP A 349 -19.87 15.77 9.31
CA ASP A 349 -20.94 14.77 9.37
C ASP A 349 -20.55 13.56 10.22
N SER A 350 -19.25 13.32 10.40
CA SER A 350 -18.71 12.21 11.18
C SER A 350 -19.14 10.83 10.68
N VAL A 351 -19.54 10.72 9.41
CA VAL A 351 -20.03 9.49 8.77
C VAL A 351 -19.16 9.16 7.56
N TRP A 352 -18.65 7.92 7.52
CA TRP A 352 -18.00 7.37 6.33
C TRP A 352 -19.04 7.08 5.25
N ASN A 353 -18.74 7.47 4.02
CA ASN A 353 -19.58 7.26 2.85
C ASN A 353 -18.79 6.50 1.79
N TYR A 354 -19.35 5.42 1.26
CA TYR A 354 -18.90 4.83 0.01
C TYR A 354 -19.23 5.79 -1.13
N VAL A 355 -18.23 6.14 -1.93
CA VAL A 355 -18.36 7.06 -3.06
C VAL A 355 -18.28 6.27 -4.36
N THR A 356 -19.30 6.39 -5.20
CA THR A 356 -19.36 5.76 -6.51
C THR A 356 -19.92 6.71 -7.56
N VAL A 357 -19.64 6.43 -8.82
CA VAL A 357 -20.16 7.21 -9.96
C VAL A 357 -21.02 6.30 -10.82
N LEU A 358 -22.31 6.56 -10.88
CA LEU A 358 -23.28 5.85 -11.72
C LEU A 358 -23.82 6.84 -12.75
N GLN A 359 -23.70 6.49 -14.03
CA GLN A 359 -24.15 7.32 -15.17
C GLN A 359 -23.59 8.77 -15.15
N GLY A 360 -22.39 8.96 -14.62
CA GLY A 360 -21.71 10.26 -14.52
C GLY A 360 -22.09 11.09 -13.29
N GLU A 361 -22.98 10.59 -12.43
CA GLU A 361 -23.41 11.26 -11.20
C GLU A 361 -22.76 10.59 -9.98
N THR A 362 -22.29 11.39 -9.02
CA THR A 362 -21.63 10.89 -7.81
C THR A 362 -22.63 10.56 -6.72
N TYR A 363 -22.67 9.30 -6.32
CA TYR A 363 -23.48 8.81 -5.20
C TYR A 363 -22.61 8.62 -3.95
N ARG A 364 -23.15 9.02 -2.81
CA ARG A 364 -22.54 8.86 -1.48
C ARG A 364 -23.46 8.00 -0.63
N ILE A 365 -23.00 6.83 -0.23
CA ILE A 365 -23.79 5.85 0.53
C ILE A 365 -23.18 5.73 1.93
N PRO A 366 -23.93 6.07 3.01
CA PRO A 366 -23.39 6.04 4.36
C PRO A 366 -23.08 4.61 4.81
N MET A 367 -21.89 4.41 5.37
CA MET A 367 -21.38 3.14 5.89
C MET A 367 -21.72 3.04 7.39
N THR A 368 -22.89 2.49 7.70
CA THR A 368 -23.44 2.44 9.07
C THR A 368 -23.29 1.06 9.75
N GLY A 369 -22.93 0.03 8.99
CA GLY A 369 -22.81 -1.34 9.46
C GLY A 369 -21.48 -2.00 9.12
N LEU A 370 -21.41 -3.31 9.40
CA LEU A 370 -20.27 -4.16 9.08
C LEU A 370 -20.08 -4.23 7.55
N THR A 371 -18.86 -3.99 7.07
CA THR A 371 -18.48 -4.28 5.69
C THR A 371 -17.91 -5.69 5.63
N THR A 372 -18.65 -6.63 5.04
CA THR A 372 -18.20 -8.02 4.89
C THR A 372 -17.82 -8.32 3.46
N CYS A 373 -17.00 -9.34 3.25
CA CYS A 373 -16.72 -9.85 1.92
C CYS A 373 -16.76 -11.37 1.93
N SER A 374 -17.44 -11.93 0.93
CA SER A 374 -17.54 -13.37 0.72
C SER A 374 -16.82 -13.73 -0.57
N GLN A 375 -16.15 -14.88 -0.60
CA GLN A 375 -15.72 -15.46 -1.86
C GLN A 375 -16.71 -16.53 -2.31
N ILE A 376 -17.11 -16.43 -3.57
CA ILE A 376 -18.07 -17.33 -4.19
C ILE A 376 -17.29 -18.11 -5.26
N PRO A 377 -17.50 -19.43 -5.41
CA PRO A 377 -16.93 -20.15 -6.53
C PRO A 377 -17.23 -19.37 -7.81
N ASN A 378 -16.20 -19.09 -8.60
CA ASN A 378 -16.39 -18.45 -9.89
C ASN A 378 -17.16 -19.46 -10.74
N GLN A 379 -18.49 -19.34 -10.73
CA GLN A 379 -19.37 -19.92 -11.73
C GLN A 379 -19.09 -19.11 -12.99
N ASN A 380 -17.89 -19.30 -13.54
CA ASN A 380 -17.46 -18.67 -14.77
C ASN A 380 -18.62 -18.96 -15.72
N PRO A 381 -19.38 -17.95 -16.17
CA PRO A 381 -20.48 -18.20 -17.08
C PRO A 381 -19.83 -18.97 -18.21
N THR A 382 -20.31 -20.19 -18.44
CA THR A 382 -19.69 -21.11 -19.41
C THR A 382 -19.62 -20.33 -20.70
N ILE A 383 -18.41 -19.86 -21.05
CA ILE A 383 -18.26 -18.87 -22.11
C ILE A 383 -18.83 -19.55 -23.34
N ARG A 384 -19.79 -18.89 -23.97
CA ARG A 384 -20.49 -19.52 -25.08
C ARG A 384 -19.45 -19.66 -26.19
N THR A 385 -19.18 -20.89 -26.62
CA THR A 385 -18.21 -21.18 -27.68
C THR A 385 -18.92 -21.89 -28.82
N CYS A 386 -18.49 -21.60 -30.04
CA CYS A 386 -18.92 -22.39 -31.17
C CYS A 386 -18.25 -23.77 -31.09
N SER A 387 -19.01 -24.84 -31.33
CA SER A 387 -18.43 -26.17 -31.43
C SER A 387 -17.85 -26.38 -32.83
N SER A 388 -16.63 -26.89 -32.95
CA SER A 388 -16.09 -27.35 -34.24
C SER A 388 -16.89 -28.55 -34.77
N THR A 389 -17.50 -29.34 -33.89
CA THR A 389 -18.35 -30.49 -34.28
C THR A 389 -19.69 -30.08 -34.90
N ALA A 390 -20.03 -28.79 -34.93
CA ALA A 390 -21.22 -28.30 -35.61
C ALA A 390 -21.09 -28.35 -37.14
N VAL A 391 -19.87 -28.48 -37.66
CA VAL A 391 -19.59 -28.60 -39.09
C VAL A 391 -19.40 -30.08 -39.42
N THR A 392 -20.07 -30.55 -40.48
CA THR A 392 -19.90 -31.92 -40.97
C THR A 392 -18.71 -31.98 -41.92
N TYR A 393 -17.67 -32.74 -41.54
CA TYR A 393 -16.49 -32.95 -42.38
C TYR A 393 -16.64 -34.23 -43.21
N GLY A 394 -16.33 -34.13 -44.50
CA GLY A 394 -16.28 -35.26 -45.42
C GLY A 394 -15.20 -36.25 -45.00
N MET A 395 -15.57 -37.53 -44.99
CA MET A 395 -14.64 -38.63 -44.76
C MET A 395 -14.14 -39.15 -46.11
N GLY A 396 -12.88 -39.58 -46.13
CA GLY A 396 -12.28 -40.23 -47.28
C GLY A 396 -12.94 -41.59 -47.55
N ASP A 397 -12.94 -42.00 -48.81
CA ASP A 397 -13.53 -43.28 -49.22
C ASP A 397 -12.61 -44.49 -48.91
N ASN A 398 -11.40 -44.25 -48.40
CA ASN A 398 -10.38 -45.25 -48.13
C ASN A 398 -10.02 -46.14 -49.34
N GLN A 399 -10.21 -45.63 -50.57
CA GLN A 399 -9.77 -46.30 -51.79
C GLN A 399 -8.35 -45.86 -52.20
N GLN A 400 -7.74 -46.54 -53.18
CA GLN A 400 -6.44 -46.13 -53.71
C GLN A 400 -6.47 -46.12 -55.24
N PRO A 401 -6.36 -44.93 -55.89
CA PRO A 401 -6.43 -43.60 -55.26
C PRO A 401 -7.83 -43.29 -54.71
N GLU A 402 -7.92 -42.50 -53.64
CA GLU A 402 -9.21 -42.07 -53.07
C GLU A 402 -9.93 -41.11 -54.03
N VAL A 403 -11.23 -41.28 -54.25
CA VAL A 403 -12.04 -40.31 -54.99
C VAL A 403 -12.52 -39.21 -54.04
N GLN A 404 -12.97 -39.61 -52.84
CA GLN A 404 -13.25 -38.69 -51.73
C GLN A 404 -12.10 -38.69 -50.74
N ILE A 405 -11.64 -37.50 -50.33
CA ILE A 405 -10.52 -37.32 -49.40
C ILE A 405 -11.05 -36.88 -48.03
N ASP A 406 -10.39 -37.33 -46.97
CA ASP A 406 -10.60 -36.80 -45.64
C ASP A 406 -10.43 -35.27 -45.57
N VAL A 407 -11.43 -34.62 -44.98
CA VAL A 407 -11.37 -33.22 -44.59
C VAL A 407 -10.98 -33.14 -43.12
N THR A 408 -9.91 -32.41 -42.83
CA THR A 408 -9.39 -32.24 -41.48
C THR A 408 -9.57 -30.82 -40.98
N GLN A 409 -9.83 -30.68 -39.69
CA GLN A 409 -9.91 -29.41 -39.00
C GLN A 409 -8.68 -29.26 -38.09
N THR A 410 -8.05 -28.09 -38.13
CA THR A 410 -6.91 -27.73 -37.28
C THR A 410 -7.05 -26.31 -36.73
N ASP A 411 -6.16 -25.91 -35.83
CA ASP A 411 -6.06 -24.55 -35.30
C ASP A 411 -7.38 -24.00 -34.69
N PHE A 412 -8.21 -24.86 -34.08
CA PHE A 412 -9.42 -24.39 -33.39
C PHE A 412 -9.05 -23.57 -32.17
N MET A 413 -9.53 -22.33 -32.14
CA MET A 413 -9.29 -21.39 -31.05
C MET A 413 -10.56 -20.60 -30.79
N SER A 414 -10.83 -20.26 -29.53
CA SER A 414 -11.93 -19.36 -29.15
C SER A 414 -11.38 -18.21 -28.34
N THR A 415 -11.66 -16.98 -28.78
CA THR A 415 -11.21 -15.75 -28.14
C THR A 415 -12.41 -15.07 -27.48
N PRO A 416 -12.36 -14.76 -26.17
CA PRO A 416 -13.44 -14.04 -25.48
C PRO A 416 -13.64 -12.63 -26.04
N ILE A 417 -14.89 -12.21 -26.19
CA ILE A 417 -15.25 -10.82 -26.51
C ILE A 417 -15.36 -10.06 -25.18
N ALA A 418 -14.43 -9.11 -24.98
CA ALA A 418 -14.33 -8.34 -23.74
C ALA A 418 -15.67 -7.69 -23.36
N GLY A 419 -16.07 -7.85 -22.09
CA GLY A 419 -17.33 -7.31 -21.56
C GLY A 419 -18.58 -8.14 -21.89
N THR A 420 -18.44 -9.36 -22.43
CA THR A 420 -19.57 -10.25 -22.73
C THR A 420 -19.27 -11.70 -22.33
N ILE A 421 -20.29 -12.57 -22.33
CA ILE A 421 -20.14 -14.03 -22.19
C ILE A 421 -19.84 -14.72 -23.54
N GLU A 422 -19.66 -13.95 -24.61
CA GLU A 422 -19.57 -14.42 -25.98
C GLU A 422 -18.10 -14.56 -26.41
N THR A 423 -17.83 -15.43 -27.39
CA THR A 423 -16.53 -15.64 -28.02
C THR A 423 -16.61 -15.51 -29.53
N THR A 424 -15.46 -15.25 -30.14
CA THR A 424 -15.21 -15.51 -31.56
C THR A 424 -14.35 -16.75 -31.65
N SER A 425 -14.87 -17.79 -32.31
CA SER A 425 -14.15 -19.03 -32.61
C SER A 425 -13.58 -19.00 -34.03
N THR A 426 -12.36 -19.49 -34.22
CA THR A 426 -11.71 -19.61 -35.53
C THR A 426 -11.12 -20.99 -35.71
N MET A 427 -11.06 -21.50 -36.94
CA MET A 427 -10.35 -22.74 -37.28
C MET A 427 -9.90 -22.76 -38.74
N LYS A 428 -8.99 -23.67 -39.07
CA LYS A 428 -8.64 -24.01 -40.45
C LYS A 428 -9.24 -25.35 -40.84
N VAL A 429 -9.71 -25.45 -42.08
CA VAL A 429 -10.24 -26.68 -42.67
C VAL A 429 -9.45 -26.98 -43.94
N SER A 430 -8.91 -28.19 -44.03
CA SER A 430 -7.95 -28.57 -45.06
C SER A 430 -8.19 -29.98 -45.61
N CYS A 431 -7.90 -30.17 -46.89
CA CYS A 431 -7.76 -31.49 -47.52
C CYS A 431 -6.60 -31.48 -48.53
N SER A 432 -5.95 -32.63 -48.69
CA SER A 432 -4.75 -32.79 -49.52
C SER A 432 -4.88 -33.98 -50.45
N ALA A 433 -4.79 -33.75 -51.75
CA ALA A 433 -4.72 -34.80 -52.76
C ALA A 433 -3.30 -35.39 -52.84
N ILE A 434 -3.19 -36.62 -53.34
CA ILE A 434 -1.91 -37.28 -53.59
C ILE A 434 -1.20 -36.68 -54.81
N ASP A 435 0.05 -37.09 -55.05
CA ASP A 435 0.82 -36.65 -56.21
C ASP A 435 0.10 -36.92 -57.54
N LYS A 436 0.13 -35.92 -58.43
CA LYS A 436 -0.55 -35.87 -59.75
C LYS A 436 -2.05 -35.54 -59.72
N TYR A 437 -2.66 -35.44 -58.55
CA TYR A 437 -4.05 -35.01 -58.38
C TYR A 437 -4.07 -33.59 -57.80
N HIS A 438 -5.21 -32.92 -57.93
CA HIS A 438 -5.50 -31.69 -57.20
C HIS A 438 -6.73 -31.90 -56.31
N ALA A 439 -6.78 -31.16 -55.20
CA ALA A 439 -7.87 -31.24 -54.26
C ALA A 439 -8.99 -30.27 -54.68
N VAL A 440 -10.22 -30.75 -54.65
CA VAL A 440 -11.43 -29.96 -54.93
C VAL A 440 -12.29 -29.94 -53.68
N MET A 441 -12.27 -28.82 -52.96
CA MET A 441 -13.07 -28.63 -51.76
C MET A 441 -14.44 -28.06 -52.11
N THR A 442 -15.50 -28.61 -51.50
CA THR A 442 -16.84 -28.03 -51.58
C THR A 442 -17.34 -27.65 -50.20
N VAL A 443 -17.86 -26.44 -50.09
CA VAL A 443 -18.48 -25.89 -48.89
C VAL A 443 -19.98 -25.81 -49.15
N ASN A 444 -20.78 -26.57 -48.40
CA ASN A 444 -22.23 -26.68 -48.61
C ASN A 444 -22.63 -26.98 -50.06
N ALA A 445 -21.92 -27.94 -50.68
CA ALA A 445 -22.06 -28.33 -52.09
C ALA A 445 -21.72 -27.24 -53.13
N ILE A 446 -21.07 -26.14 -52.72
CA ILE A 446 -20.56 -25.10 -53.62
C ILE A 446 -19.03 -25.16 -53.61
N GLY A 447 -18.40 -25.07 -54.78
CA GLY A 447 -16.93 -25.05 -54.87
C GLY A 447 -16.32 -23.91 -54.05
N ALA A 448 -15.27 -24.22 -53.28
CA ALA A 448 -14.46 -23.22 -52.60
C ALA A 448 -13.66 -22.41 -53.63
N ALA A 449 -13.53 -21.09 -53.43
CA ALA A 449 -12.79 -20.24 -54.37
C ALA A 449 -11.29 -20.58 -54.42
N GLU A 450 -10.75 -21.19 -53.36
CA GLU A 450 -9.36 -21.68 -53.33
C GLU A 450 -9.10 -22.82 -54.31
N ASN A 451 -10.13 -23.49 -54.84
CA ASN A 451 -9.96 -24.51 -55.88
C ASN A 451 -9.40 -23.93 -57.18
N ASP A 452 -9.69 -22.65 -57.46
CA ASP A 452 -9.42 -21.99 -58.75
C ASP A 452 -8.06 -21.25 -58.77
N LEU A 453 -7.18 -21.50 -57.79
CA LEU A 453 -5.81 -20.99 -57.81
C LEU A 453 -5.03 -21.60 -58.99
N VAL A 454 -4.08 -20.84 -59.56
CA VAL A 454 -3.22 -21.29 -60.67
C VAL A 454 -1.77 -21.40 -60.20
N PRO A 455 -1.14 -22.60 -60.26
CA PRO A 455 -1.73 -23.88 -60.65
C PRO A 455 -2.73 -24.41 -59.60
N PRO A 456 -3.66 -25.30 -59.99
CA PRO A 456 -4.64 -25.89 -59.08
C PRO A 456 -3.93 -26.53 -57.88
N PRO A 457 -4.40 -26.26 -56.65
CA PRO A 457 -3.66 -26.66 -55.47
C PRO A 457 -3.80 -28.16 -55.19
N GLN A 458 -2.68 -28.81 -54.86
CA GLN A 458 -2.71 -30.16 -54.30
C GLN A 458 -3.34 -30.18 -52.90
N THR A 459 -3.27 -29.07 -52.17
CA THR A 459 -3.88 -28.91 -50.84
C THR A 459 -4.75 -27.67 -50.82
N VAL A 460 -6.04 -27.83 -50.53
CA VAL A 460 -6.95 -26.70 -50.32
C VAL A 460 -7.08 -26.47 -48.82
N THR A 461 -6.90 -25.22 -48.38
CA THR A 461 -7.11 -24.80 -47.00
C THR A 461 -7.96 -23.55 -46.97
N ILE A 462 -9.01 -23.59 -46.15
CA ILE A 462 -9.92 -22.47 -45.93
C ILE A 462 -9.89 -22.03 -44.46
N ASN A 463 -10.18 -20.76 -44.23
CA ASN A 463 -10.37 -20.22 -42.89
C ASN A 463 -11.87 -20.19 -42.56
N ALA A 464 -12.20 -20.58 -41.32
CA ALA A 464 -13.55 -20.51 -40.81
C ALA A 464 -13.59 -19.70 -39.51
N GLU A 465 -14.66 -18.92 -39.36
CA GLU A 465 -14.95 -18.12 -38.17
C GLU A 465 -16.39 -18.34 -37.71
N CYS A 466 -16.64 -18.22 -36.41
CA CYS A 466 -17.96 -18.32 -35.83
C CYS A 466 -18.07 -17.38 -34.64
N SER A 467 -19.17 -16.64 -34.53
CA SER A 467 -19.50 -15.90 -33.32
C SER A 467 -20.40 -16.76 -32.44
N SER A 468 -20.14 -16.83 -31.13
CA SER A 468 -21.05 -17.55 -30.24
C SER A 468 -22.41 -16.87 -30.08
N VAL A 469 -22.55 -15.63 -30.57
CA VAL A 469 -23.81 -14.90 -30.60
C VAL A 469 -24.80 -15.59 -31.55
N ASP A 470 -24.36 -15.90 -32.77
CA ASP A 470 -25.21 -16.50 -33.81
C ASP A 470 -25.06 -18.03 -33.92
N MET A 471 -23.95 -18.59 -33.41
CA MET A 471 -23.63 -20.02 -33.49
C MET A 471 -23.60 -20.55 -34.93
N ILE A 472 -23.22 -19.69 -35.88
CA ILE A 472 -23.13 -20.02 -37.31
C ILE A 472 -21.66 -19.92 -37.74
N TRP A 473 -21.15 -20.99 -38.35
CA TRP A 473 -19.84 -20.99 -38.96
C TRP A 473 -19.87 -20.34 -40.35
N TYR A 474 -18.87 -19.51 -40.62
CA TYR A 474 -18.65 -18.89 -41.91
C TYR A 474 -17.28 -19.28 -42.43
N TYR A 475 -17.25 -19.72 -43.68
CA TYR A 475 -16.04 -19.77 -44.48
C TYR A 475 -15.70 -18.35 -44.95
N VAL A 476 -14.45 -17.95 -44.73
CA VAL A 476 -13.89 -16.67 -45.17
C VAL A 476 -12.82 -16.96 -46.21
N SER A 477 -13.16 -16.68 -47.47
CA SER A 477 -12.25 -16.93 -48.59
C SER A 477 -11.04 -16.01 -48.53
N THR A 478 -9.86 -16.60 -48.71
CA THR A 478 -8.63 -15.83 -48.95
C THR A 478 -8.55 -15.30 -50.38
N VAL A 479 -9.37 -15.84 -51.29
CA VAL A 479 -9.46 -15.47 -52.70
C VAL A 479 -10.70 -14.61 -52.92
N GLY A 480 -10.52 -13.29 -52.99
CA GLY A 480 -11.61 -12.34 -53.23
C GLY A 480 -12.45 -11.98 -51.99
N GLY A 481 -12.12 -12.50 -50.79
CA GLY A 481 -12.72 -12.06 -49.53
C GLY A 481 -14.18 -12.45 -49.32
N THR A 482 -14.68 -13.42 -50.07
CA THR A 482 -16.09 -13.84 -50.00
C THR A 482 -16.36 -14.55 -48.67
N ARG A 483 -17.41 -14.12 -47.97
CA ARG A 483 -17.88 -14.74 -46.72
C ARG A 483 -19.14 -15.55 -46.98
N ARG A 484 -19.16 -16.83 -46.62
CA ARG A 484 -20.32 -17.72 -46.83
C ARG A 484 -20.57 -18.59 -45.61
N VAL A 485 -21.83 -18.93 -45.37
CA VAL A 485 -22.21 -19.89 -44.33
C VAL A 485 -21.58 -21.26 -44.67
N MET A 486 -21.12 -21.97 -43.63
CA MET A 486 -20.44 -23.26 -43.73
C MET A 486 -20.98 -24.22 -42.67
N ASP A 487 -21.62 -25.30 -43.10
CA ASP A 487 -22.24 -26.31 -42.24
C ASP A 487 -21.78 -27.72 -42.64
N SER A 488 -21.26 -27.87 -43.86
CA SER A 488 -20.60 -29.06 -44.35
C SER A 488 -19.42 -28.71 -45.26
N VAL A 489 -18.35 -29.50 -45.18
CA VAL A 489 -17.20 -29.40 -46.08
C VAL A 489 -16.85 -30.80 -46.56
N THR A 490 -16.81 -31.01 -47.87
CA THR A 490 -16.33 -32.27 -48.48
C THR A 490 -15.18 -31.98 -49.42
N CYS A 491 -14.40 -33.00 -49.75
CA CYS A 491 -13.28 -32.85 -50.67
C CYS A 491 -13.12 -34.08 -51.56
N ALA A 492 -12.75 -33.86 -52.82
CA ALA A 492 -12.51 -34.90 -53.80
C ALA A 492 -11.15 -34.72 -54.46
N GLN A 493 -10.55 -35.84 -54.90
CA GLN A 493 -9.39 -35.81 -55.80
C GLN A 493 -9.90 -35.69 -57.24
N SER A 494 -9.27 -34.81 -58.00
CA SER A 494 -9.51 -34.71 -59.43
C SER A 494 -8.21 -34.95 -60.21
N THR A 495 -8.29 -35.86 -61.17
CA THR A 495 -7.28 -36.16 -62.19
C THR A 495 -7.18 -35.07 -63.26
N CYS A 496 -8.19 -34.20 -63.36
CA CYS A 496 -8.31 -33.16 -64.37
C CYS A 496 -7.38 -31.97 -64.11
N SER A 497 -6.08 -32.23 -63.99
CA SER A 497 -5.07 -31.19 -63.87
C SER A 497 -4.68 -30.67 -65.25
N PRO A 498 -4.44 -29.37 -65.45
CA PRO A 498 -3.84 -28.88 -66.68
C PRO A 498 -2.52 -29.57 -67.02
N LYS A 499 -1.79 -30.07 -66.01
CA LYS A 499 -0.53 -30.81 -66.17
C LYS A 499 -0.69 -32.21 -66.78
N SER A 500 -1.91 -32.73 -66.90
CA SER A 500 -2.15 -34.03 -67.55
C SER A 500 -2.13 -33.94 -69.07
N LEU A 501 -2.21 -32.73 -69.64
CA LEU A 501 -2.06 -32.48 -71.07
C LEU A 501 -0.60 -32.20 -71.45
N THR A 502 -0.23 -32.61 -72.66
CA THR A 502 1.03 -32.20 -73.27
C THR A 502 0.79 -30.92 -74.09
N TYR A 503 1.50 -29.84 -73.74
CA TYR A 503 1.46 -28.58 -74.48
C TYR A 503 2.68 -28.45 -75.37
N GLY A 504 2.46 -28.00 -76.60
CA GLY A 504 3.51 -27.64 -77.54
C GLY A 504 4.42 -26.57 -76.96
N VAL A 505 5.72 -26.79 -77.07
CA VAL A 505 6.76 -25.84 -76.68
C VAL A 505 7.28 -25.18 -77.96
N GLY A 506 7.45 -23.86 -77.91
CA GLY A 506 7.96 -23.09 -79.03
C GLY A 506 9.36 -23.50 -79.42
N ASP A 507 9.67 -23.46 -80.72
CA ASP A 507 10.98 -23.85 -81.24
C ASP A 507 12.08 -22.80 -80.99
N ASN A 508 11.73 -21.67 -80.38
CA ASN A 508 12.60 -20.52 -80.12
C ASN A 508 13.30 -19.97 -81.38
N GLN A 509 12.75 -20.20 -82.58
CA GLN A 509 13.25 -19.58 -83.81
C GLN A 509 12.57 -18.23 -84.08
N THR A 510 13.01 -17.51 -85.11
CA THR A 510 12.33 -16.28 -85.55
C THR A 510 12.26 -16.25 -87.08
N PRO A 511 11.05 -16.35 -87.68
CA PRO A 511 9.78 -16.55 -86.99
C PRO A 511 9.69 -18.01 -86.45
N GLN A 512 8.96 -18.26 -85.35
CA GLN A 512 8.84 -19.58 -84.70
C GLN A 512 7.95 -20.58 -85.45
N PHE A 513 8.46 -21.64 -86.05
CA PHE A 513 7.59 -22.60 -86.74
C PHE A 513 6.64 -23.32 -85.76
N GLN A 514 7.12 -23.67 -84.57
CA GLN A 514 6.30 -24.13 -83.44
C GLN A 514 6.16 -23.01 -82.42
N ILE A 515 4.94 -22.74 -81.97
CA ILE A 515 4.62 -21.68 -80.98
C ILE A 515 4.29 -22.33 -79.64
N ASP A 516 4.69 -21.67 -78.54
CA ASP A 516 4.27 -22.04 -77.18
C ASP A 516 2.74 -22.08 -77.04
N VAL A 517 2.24 -23.16 -76.44
CA VAL A 517 0.83 -23.30 -76.06
C VAL A 517 0.68 -23.08 -74.56
N GLY A 518 -0.22 -22.19 -74.17
CA GLY A 518 -0.56 -21.91 -72.78
C GLY A 518 -2.02 -22.23 -72.45
N TYR A 519 -2.35 -22.26 -71.16
CA TYR A 519 -3.73 -22.34 -70.68
C TYR A 519 -4.07 -21.17 -69.74
N SER A 520 -5.35 -20.85 -69.67
CA SER A 520 -5.92 -19.80 -68.82
C SER A 520 -7.33 -20.19 -68.38
N ASP A 521 -7.93 -19.41 -67.48
CA ASP A 521 -9.31 -19.57 -67.01
C ASP A 521 -9.61 -21.00 -66.50
N PHE A 522 -8.64 -21.66 -65.86
CA PHE A 522 -8.88 -22.95 -65.22
C PHE A 522 -9.84 -22.75 -64.05
N MET A 523 -10.95 -23.48 -64.06
CA MET A 523 -11.90 -23.55 -62.96
C MET A 523 -12.37 -24.98 -62.76
N THR A 524 -12.65 -25.38 -61.52
CA THR A 524 -13.27 -26.68 -61.24
C THR A 524 -14.56 -26.52 -60.48
N THR A 525 -15.65 -26.91 -61.11
CA THR A 525 -17.00 -26.83 -60.57
C THR A 525 -17.51 -28.21 -60.14
N PRO A 526 -18.09 -28.36 -58.94
CA PRO A 526 -18.82 -29.57 -58.57
C PRO A 526 -20.01 -29.80 -59.51
N ASN A 527 -20.18 -31.03 -59.97
CA ASN A 527 -21.33 -31.48 -60.76
C ASN A 527 -22.03 -32.64 -60.01
N GLY A 528 -22.52 -32.37 -58.80
CA GLY A 528 -23.13 -33.37 -57.92
C GLY A 528 -22.24 -33.74 -56.73
N ALA A 529 -22.49 -34.89 -56.13
CA ALA A 529 -21.86 -35.27 -54.85
C ALA A 529 -20.41 -35.77 -55.00
N THR A 530 -20.07 -36.36 -56.15
CA THR A 530 -18.76 -37.00 -56.38
C THR A 530 -18.12 -36.59 -57.70
N GLU A 531 -18.89 -36.00 -58.62
CA GLU A 531 -18.38 -35.56 -59.91
C GLU A 531 -17.96 -34.08 -59.86
N THR A 532 -16.84 -33.77 -60.49
CA THR A 532 -16.31 -32.42 -60.68
C THR A 532 -16.00 -32.24 -62.15
N ILE A 533 -16.39 -31.09 -62.71
CA ILE A 533 -16.05 -30.69 -64.06
C ILE A 533 -15.00 -29.58 -63.98
N SER A 534 -13.83 -29.83 -64.54
CA SER A 534 -12.78 -28.85 -64.74
C SER A 534 -12.86 -28.28 -66.15
N THR A 535 -12.80 -26.96 -66.28
CA THR A 535 -12.79 -26.26 -67.58
C THR A 535 -11.58 -25.36 -67.68
N MET A 536 -11.02 -25.18 -68.88
CA MET A 536 -9.98 -24.19 -69.15
C MET A 536 -10.00 -23.72 -70.61
N LYS A 537 -9.33 -22.60 -70.87
CA LYS A 537 -9.02 -22.15 -72.23
C LYS A 537 -7.57 -22.48 -72.57
N ILE A 538 -7.35 -23.04 -73.74
CA ILE A 538 -6.01 -23.31 -74.28
C ILE A 538 -5.79 -22.38 -75.46
N SER A 539 -4.67 -21.67 -75.47
CA SER A 539 -4.40 -20.63 -76.47
C SER A 539 -2.96 -20.64 -76.95
N CYS A 540 -2.75 -20.29 -78.21
CA CYS A 540 -1.46 -19.93 -78.77
C CYS A 540 -1.58 -18.69 -79.66
N THR A 541 -0.52 -17.90 -79.72
CA THR A 541 -0.50 -16.62 -80.44
C THR A 541 0.72 -16.54 -81.36
N ALA A 542 0.48 -16.49 -82.67
CA ALA A 542 1.52 -16.26 -83.66
C ALA A 542 2.05 -14.80 -83.59
N ILE A 543 3.26 -14.57 -84.11
CA ILE A 543 3.78 -13.21 -84.26
C ILE A 543 3.03 -12.43 -85.35
N ALA A 544 3.16 -11.11 -85.37
CA ALA A 544 2.47 -10.26 -86.32
C ALA A 544 2.81 -10.64 -87.78
N GLY A 545 1.78 -10.79 -88.62
CA GLY A 545 1.92 -11.18 -90.02
C GLY A 545 1.86 -12.69 -90.28
N PHE A 546 1.68 -13.51 -89.23
CA PHE A 546 1.45 -14.95 -89.33
C PHE A 546 0.12 -15.31 -88.68
N ILE A 547 -0.40 -16.48 -89.06
CA ILE A 547 -1.62 -17.09 -88.53
C ILE A 547 -1.22 -18.23 -87.61
N ALA A 548 -1.91 -18.38 -86.49
CA ALA A 548 -1.73 -19.54 -85.61
C ALA A 548 -2.60 -20.70 -86.12
N SER A 549 -2.01 -21.90 -86.23
CA SER A 549 -2.72 -23.14 -86.51
C SER A 549 -2.52 -24.11 -85.36
N MET A 550 -3.60 -24.39 -84.64
CA MET A 550 -3.62 -25.31 -83.50
C MET A 550 -4.00 -26.72 -83.96
N GLN A 551 -3.23 -27.72 -83.49
CA GLN A 551 -3.53 -29.14 -83.66
C GLN A 551 -3.87 -29.75 -82.31
N VAL A 552 -5.01 -30.44 -82.26
CA VAL A 552 -5.53 -31.20 -81.12
C VAL A 552 -5.40 -32.69 -81.46
N ASP A 553 -4.55 -33.41 -80.73
CA ASP A 553 -4.22 -34.83 -80.96
C ASP A 553 -3.94 -35.17 -82.44
N GLY A 554 -3.18 -34.30 -83.12
CA GLY A 554 -2.78 -34.46 -84.52
C GLY A 554 -3.83 -34.08 -85.57
N ALA A 555 -5.01 -33.58 -85.16
CA ALA A 555 -6.02 -33.02 -86.05
C ALA A 555 -6.12 -31.49 -85.89
N GLU A 556 -6.39 -30.75 -86.97
CA GLU A 556 -6.60 -29.30 -86.86
C GLU A 556 -7.85 -28.98 -86.01
N ALA A 557 -7.70 -27.97 -85.14
CA ALA A 557 -8.82 -27.40 -84.39
C ALA A 557 -9.82 -26.74 -85.36
N ILE A 558 -11.11 -26.84 -85.03
CA ILE A 558 -12.18 -26.27 -85.87
C ILE A 558 -12.15 -24.74 -85.84
N GLU A 559 -11.66 -24.14 -84.75
CA GLU A 559 -11.50 -22.70 -84.58
C GLU A 559 -10.25 -22.14 -85.27
N ASN A 560 -9.49 -22.98 -86.01
CA ASN A 560 -8.42 -22.47 -86.86
C ASN A 560 -9.02 -21.59 -87.96
N GLY A 561 -8.89 -20.27 -87.78
CA GLY A 561 -9.20 -19.24 -88.75
C GLY A 561 -7.94 -18.59 -89.34
N PHE A 562 -8.11 -17.50 -90.07
CA PHE A 562 -7.01 -16.62 -90.47
C PHE A 562 -6.63 -15.66 -89.33
N ASP A 563 -6.54 -16.20 -88.11
CA ASP A 563 -6.39 -15.44 -86.87
C ASP A 563 -4.97 -15.59 -86.31
N GLN A 564 -4.46 -14.49 -85.74
CA GLN A 564 -3.14 -14.49 -85.09
C GLN A 564 -3.16 -15.28 -83.77
N THR A 565 -4.32 -15.41 -83.12
CA THR A 565 -4.49 -16.16 -81.87
C THR A 565 -5.60 -17.17 -82.04
N VAL A 566 -5.31 -18.44 -81.77
CA VAL A 566 -6.33 -19.49 -81.70
C VAL A 566 -6.54 -19.82 -80.22
N THR A 567 -7.81 -19.89 -79.81
CA THR A 567 -8.22 -20.30 -78.46
C THR A 567 -9.28 -21.37 -78.56
N ILE A 568 -9.08 -22.46 -77.83
CA ILE A 568 -10.05 -23.56 -77.70
C ILE A 568 -10.52 -23.70 -76.25
N ASN A 569 -11.71 -24.26 -76.07
CA ASN A 569 -12.22 -24.61 -74.75
C ASN A 569 -11.98 -26.10 -74.49
N ALA A 570 -11.51 -26.43 -73.29
CA ALA A 570 -11.32 -27.80 -72.84
C ALA A 570 -12.14 -28.05 -71.57
N GLU A 571 -12.70 -29.25 -71.45
CA GLU A 571 -13.49 -29.71 -70.30
C GLU A 571 -13.02 -31.11 -69.89
N CYS A 572 -12.93 -31.41 -68.60
CA CYS A 572 -12.61 -32.75 -68.09
C CYS A 572 -13.52 -33.06 -66.90
N SER A 573 -14.09 -34.26 -66.86
CA SER A 573 -14.79 -34.76 -65.68
C SER A 573 -13.84 -35.65 -64.88
N ASN A 574 -13.87 -35.56 -63.54
CA ASN A 574 -13.09 -36.50 -62.73
C ASN A 574 -13.59 -37.95 -62.86
N VAL A 575 -14.81 -38.16 -63.38
CA VAL A 575 -15.40 -39.50 -63.58
C VAL A 575 -14.74 -40.22 -64.75
N ASP A 576 -14.52 -39.54 -65.87
CA ASP A 576 -13.88 -40.11 -67.06
C ASP A 576 -12.36 -39.86 -67.08
N SER A 577 -11.88 -38.85 -66.35
CA SER A 577 -10.47 -38.45 -66.28
C SER A 577 -9.87 -38.14 -67.66
N ILE A 578 -10.70 -37.71 -68.62
CA ILE A 578 -10.30 -37.40 -70.00
C ILE A 578 -10.62 -35.94 -70.27
N TRP A 579 -9.64 -35.17 -70.74
CA TRP A 579 -9.90 -33.86 -71.30
C TRP A 579 -10.59 -34.01 -72.65
N TYR A 580 -11.61 -33.19 -72.87
CA TYR A 580 -12.32 -33.04 -74.13
C TYR A 580 -12.16 -31.62 -74.63
N TYR A 581 -11.69 -31.49 -75.86
CA TYR A 581 -11.82 -30.27 -76.62
C TYR A 581 -13.28 -30.12 -77.07
N ILE A 582 -13.88 -28.96 -76.75
CA ILE A 582 -15.26 -28.63 -77.06
C ILE A 582 -15.30 -27.61 -78.19
N SER A 583 -15.98 -27.97 -79.27
CA SER A 583 -16.23 -27.13 -80.45
C SER A 583 -17.70 -27.15 -80.82
N GLU A 584 -18.17 -26.17 -81.61
CA GLU A 584 -19.52 -26.21 -82.17
C GLU A 584 -19.47 -26.54 -83.66
N LEU A 585 -20.14 -27.63 -84.06
CA LEU A 585 -20.33 -27.96 -85.47
C LEU A 585 -21.82 -27.92 -85.81
N GLY A 586 -22.24 -26.89 -86.55
CA GLY A 586 -23.65 -26.70 -86.91
C GLY A 586 -24.57 -26.36 -85.73
N GLY A 587 -24.03 -25.72 -84.69
CA GLY A 587 -24.77 -25.31 -83.48
C GLY A 587 -24.95 -26.42 -82.44
N LEU A 588 -24.28 -27.57 -82.60
CA LEU A 588 -24.23 -28.62 -81.59
C LEU A 588 -22.80 -28.75 -81.03
N PRO A 589 -22.63 -28.88 -79.70
CA PRO A 589 -21.33 -29.11 -79.11
C PRO A 589 -20.80 -30.50 -79.48
N VAL A 590 -19.58 -30.54 -80.02
CA VAL A 590 -18.83 -31.76 -80.33
C VAL A 590 -17.68 -31.86 -79.33
N LYS A 591 -17.65 -32.96 -78.57
CA LYS A 591 -16.55 -33.31 -77.66
C LYS A 591 -15.59 -34.26 -78.37
N LYS A 592 -14.30 -33.89 -78.45
CA LYS A 592 -13.23 -34.78 -78.90
C LYS A 592 -12.23 -35.00 -77.75
N PRO A 593 -11.79 -36.25 -77.48
CA PRO A 593 -10.71 -36.48 -76.54
C PRO A 593 -9.50 -35.60 -76.88
N LEU A 594 -8.82 -35.16 -75.84
CA LEU A 594 -7.69 -34.26 -75.89
C LEU A 594 -6.59 -34.79 -74.95
N SER A 595 -5.42 -35.08 -75.51
CA SER A 595 -4.22 -35.47 -74.73
C SER A 595 -3.00 -34.59 -75.03
N GLU A 596 -2.94 -34.01 -76.23
CA GLU A 596 -1.87 -33.15 -76.71
C GLU A 596 -2.43 -31.96 -77.51
N VAL A 597 -1.87 -30.78 -77.27
CA VAL A 597 -2.10 -29.58 -78.10
C VAL A 597 -0.78 -29.06 -78.62
N LEU A 598 -0.63 -29.02 -79.94
CA LEU A 598 0.50 -28.40 -80.62
C LEU A 598 0.02 -27.15 -81.36
N CYS A 599 0.90 -26.17 -81.55
CA CYS A 599 0.58 -25.00 -82.33
C CYS A 599 1.75 -24.63 -83.24
N GLN A 600 1.43 -24.25 -84.47
CA GLN A 600 2.39 -23.81 -85.48
C GLN A 600 1.98 -22.44 -86.01
N GLN A 601 2.97 -21.64 -86.38
CA GLN A 601 2.70 -20.44 -87.16
C GLN A 601 2.72 -20.80 -88.66
N ILE A 602 1.77 -20.26 -89.42
CA ILE A 602 1.68 -20.40 -90.87
C ILE A 602 1.51 -19.02 -91.52
N PHE A 603 1.91 -18.91 -92.78
CA PHE A 603 1.87 -17.65 -93.54
C PHE A 603 0.53 -17.45 -94.25
#